data_AF-A0A6I7QNS2-F1
#
_entry.id   AF-A0A6I7QNS2-F1
#
_cell.length_a   1.000
_cell.length_b   1.000
_cell.length_c   1.000
_cell.angle_alpha   90.00
_cell.angle_beta   90.00
_cell.angle_gamma   90.00
#
_symmetry.space_group_name_H-M   'P 1'
#
loop_
_entity.id
_entity.type
_entity.pdbx_description
1 polymer ?
#
loop_
_entity_poly.entity_id
_entity_poly.type
_entity_poly.pdbx_seq_one_letter_code
_entity_poly.pdbx_strand_id
1 'polypeptide(L)'
;MPHRVSADNLSDLVRGVLAGKNRAIARAITLVESASPLRDELLEQLRECAEPASHRADGGSRVIGITGPPGAGKSTLIGELVAVARMAGEKVAVLAVDPSSPFSGGALLGDRLRMDRHGLDPGVYIRSMASRGRTGGLSPSALETVSVLTAAGFGTIIVESVGVGQSEVGILTLADLVLVVLNPGAGDEIQALKAGVMEIGDIYVVNKADYPEAESMVRTLHAAVRESIHAVIEPRVLRTIATAGTGVEALHREIGERLEALNERGELESRRRRRITTALQEIAGDLFSEWVRAWIERHGLTDPQGGVPFGKLRRELAAALETITVREGCMDEEDAK
;
A
#
# COMPACT_ATOMS: atom_id res chain seq x y z
N MET A 1 14.30 -16.16 21.92
CA MET A 1 15.10 -14.93 22.04
C MET A 1 15.23 -14.31 20.66
N PRO A 2 14.85 -13.05 20.42
CA PRO A 2 15.04 -12.45 19.11
C PRO A 2 16.53 -12.17 18.94
N HIS A 3 17.14 -12.75 17.90
CA HIS A 3 18.51 -12.46 17.50
C HIS A 3 18.64 -10.96 17.22
N ARG A 4 19.39 -10.25 18.07
CA ARG A 4 19.79 -8.87 17.81
C ARG A 4 20.65 -8.85 16.53
N VAL A 5 20.14 -8.23 15.49
CA VAL A 5 20.90 -7.90 14.28
C VAL A 5 21.91 -6.83 14.70
N SER A 6 23.22 -7.11 14.61
CA SER A 6 24.29 -6.12 14.74
C SER A 6 24.46 -5.33 13.44
N ALA A 7 25.19 -4.22 13.45
CA ALA A 7 25.46 -3.42 12.24
C ALA A 7 26.11 -4.25 11.10
N ASP A 8 27.05 -5.15 11.42
CA ASP A 8 27.64 -6.08 10.42
C ASP A 8 26.60 -7.03 9.80
N ASN A 9 25.53 -7.36 10.54
CA ASN A 9 24.42 -8.17 10.05
C ASN A 9 23.43 -7.36 9.18
N LEU A 10 23.50 -6.02 9.20
CA LEU A 10 22.61 -5.15 8.42
C LEU A 10 23.07 -5.06 6.97
N SER A 11 24.36 -4.81 6.71
CA SER A 11 24.89 -4.79 5.35
C SER A 11 24.73 -6.14 4.64
N ASP A 12 24.85 -7.25 5.36
CA ASP A 12 24.54 -8.58 4.85
C ASP A 12 23.05 -8.77 4.52
N LEU A 13 22.18 -8.19 5.34
CA LEU A 13 20.74 -8.18 5.07
C LEU A 13 20.43 -7.39 3.80
N VAL A 14 20.99 -6.18 3.66
CA VAL A 14 20.87 -5.31 2.47
C VAL A 14 21.34 -6.06 1.22
N ARG A 15 22.55 -6.64 1.24
CA ARG A 15 23.05 -7.46 0.13
C ARG A 15 22.14 -8.64 -0.19
N GLY A 16 21.55 -9.26 0.83
CA GLY A 16 20.58 -10.33 0.66
C GLY A 16 19.28 -9.88 -0.02
N VAL A 17 18.77 -8.70 0.35
CA VAL A 17 17.57 -8.10 -0.25
C VAL A 17 17.82 -7.74 -1.71
N LEU A 18 18.91 -7.04 -2.03
CA LEU A 18 19.30 -6.66 -3.39
C LEU A 18 19.53 -7.89 -4.29
N ALA A 19 20.02 -8.99 -3.70
CA ALA A 19 20.17 -10.28 -4.40
C ALA A 19 18.84 -11.07 -4.53
N GLY A 20 17.70 -10.50 -4.12
CA GLY A 20 16.38 -11.13 -4.22
C GLY A 20 16.19 -12.35 -3.30
N LYS A 21 16.94 -12.47 -2.20
CA LYS A 21 16.84 -13.65 -1.31
C LYS A 21 15.60 -13.54 -0.43
N ASN A 22 14.62 -14.43 -0.61
CA ASN A 22 13.35 -14.44 0.15
C ASN A 22 13.52 -14.34 1.68
N ARG A 23 14.51 -15.03 2.26
CA ARG A 23 14.77 -14.94 3.71
C ARG A 23 15.26 -13.56 4.15
N ALA A 24 16.05 -12.89 3.32
CA ALA A 24 16.52 -11.53 3.59
C ALA A 24 15.35 -10.53 3.45
N ILE A 25 14.56 -10.66 2.39
CA ILE A 25 13.35 -9.84 2.17
C ILE A 25 12.39 -9.97 3.35
N ALA A 26 12.05 -11.20 3.77
CA ALA A 26 11.16 -11.42 4.90
C ALA A 26 11.68 -10.82 6.22
N ARG A 27 13.00 -10.90 6.46
CA ARG A 27 13.64 -10.27 7.64
C ARG A 27 13.62 -8.75 7.56
N ALA A 28 13.91 -8.17 6.40
CA ALA A 28 13.84 -6.72 6.17
C ALA A 28 12.42 -6.20 6.41
N ILE A 29 11.41 -6.86 5.84
CA ILE A 29 10.00 -6.55 6.09
C ILE A 29 9.66 -6.67 7.58
N THR A 30 10.17 -7.70 8.27
CA THR A 30 9.94 -7.83 9.73
C THR A 30 10.54 -6.66 10.52
N LEU A 31 11.71 -6.14 10.14
CA LEU A 31 12.32 -4.97 10.79
C LEU A 31 11.49 -3.71 10.57
N VAL A 32 11.01 -3.52 9.34
CA VAL A 32 10.06 -2.45 8.97
C VAL A 32 8.76 -2.59 9.78
N GLU A 33 8.21 -3.80 9.86
CA GLU A 33 6.94 -4.05 10.55
C GLU A 33 7.04 -3.88 12.07
N SER A 34 8.20 -4.18 12.66
CA SER A 34 8.40 -4.04 14.10
C SER A 34 8.82 -2.64 14.54
N ALA A 35 8.88 -1.67 13.61
CA ALA A 35 9.43 -0.34 13.86
C ALA A 35 10.81 -0.43 14.54
N SER A 36 11.66 -1.32 14.04
CA SER A 36 12.98 -1.56 14.62
C SER A 36 13.81 -0.28 14.58
N PRO A 37 14.68 0.00 15.58
CA PRO A 37 15.64 1.11 15.50
C PRO A 37 16.57 1.06 14.29
N LEU A 38 16.73 -0.12 13.67
CA LEU A 38 17.53 -0.31 12.44
C LEU A 38 16.73 -0.08 11.15
N ARG A 39 15.44 0.23 11.23
CA ARG A 39 14.56 0.40 10.07
C ARG A 39 15.05 1.52 9.16
N ASP A 40 15.35 2.68 9.73
CA ASP A 40 15.65 3.87 8.94
C ASP A 40 16.99 3.67 8.21
N GLU A 41 18.02 3.20 8.93
CA GLU A 41 19.32 2.83 8.35
C GLU A 41 19.20 1.74 7.27
N LEU A 42 18.33 0.74 7.46
CA LEU A 42 18.05 -0.29 6.46
C LEU A 42 17.49 0.32 5.17
N LEU A 43 16.48 1.19 5.29
CA LEU A 43 15.80 1.81 4.14
C LEU A 43 16.73 2.77 3.40
N GLU A 44 17.55 3.53 4.12
CA GLU A 44 18.58 4.41 3.55
C GLU A 44 19.61 3.60 2.75
N GLN A 45 20.21 2.56 3.35
CA GLN A 45 21.19 1.73 2.64
C GLN A 45 20.58 1.01 1.43
N LEU A 46 19.32 0.55 1.52
CA LEU A 46 18.62 -0.03 0.37
C LEU A 46 18.44 0.99 -0.74
N ARG A 47 18.07 2.23 -0.41
CA ARG A 47 17.91 3.31 -1.40
C ARG A 47 19.25 3.69 -2.05
N GLU A 48 20.31 3.80 -1.27
CA GLU A 48 21.64 4.15 -1.78
C GLU A 48 22.25 3.05 -2.66
N CYS A 49 22.05 1.78 -2.27
CA CYS A 49 22.67 0.64 -2.94
C CYS A 49 21.81 0.05 -4.07
N ALA A 50 20.50 0.33 -4.11
CA ALA A 50 19.65 -0.14 -5.19
C ALA A 50 19.99 0.60 -6.50
N GLU A 51 20.12 -0.15 -7.59
CA GLU A 51 20.57 0.41 -8.87
C GLU A 51 19.70 1.61 -9.32
N PRO A 52 20.25 2.50 -10.17
CA PRO A 52 19.46 3.57 -10.78
C PRO A 52 18.26 3.05 -11.57
N ALA A 53 18.25 1.77 -11.99
CA ALA A 53 17.10 1.11 -12.58
C ALA A 53 15.85 1.12 -11.67
N SER A 54 16.03 1.02 -10.34
CA SER A 54 14.99 1.22 -9.32
C SER A 54 14.63 2.69 -9.08
N HIS A 55 15.40 3.63 -9.63
CA HIS A 55 15.25 5.09 -9.54
C HIS A 55 14.99 5.75 -10.90
N ARG A 56 14.61 4.98 -11.93
CA ARG A 56 14.44 5.48 -13.30
C ARG A 56 13.34 6.54 -13.39
N ALA A 57 13.52 7.46 -14.35
CA ALA A 57 12.48 8.39 -14.80
C ALA A 57 11.24 7.67 -15.41
N ASP A 58 11.39 6.39 -15.79
CA ASP A 58 10.28 5.48 -16.15
C ASP A 58 9.71 4.70 -14.94
N GLY A 59 10.18 5.01 -13.73
CA GLY A 59 9.39 4.90 -12.52
C GLY A 59 9.35 3.55 -11.80
N GLY A 60 10.44 3.14 -11.15
CA GLY A 60 10.46 2.12 -10.08
C GLY A 60 9.63 0.86 -10.34
N SER A 61 9.11 0.25 -9.27
CA SER A 61 8.12 -0.83 -9.36
C SER A 61 6.72 -0.27 -9.63
N ARG A 62 5.93 -0.97 -10.45
CA ARG A 62 4.52 -0.67 -10.69
C ARG A 62 3.71 -1.18 -9.50
N VAL A 63 3.09 -0.27 -8.75
CA VAL A 63 2.25 -0.66 -7.59
C VAL A 63 0.80 -0.73 -8.01
N ILE A 64 0.22 -1.93 -7.99
CA ILE A 64 -1.16 -2.19 -8.40
C ILE A 64 -2.00 -2.44 -7.16
N GLY A 65 -2.91 -1.53 -6.86
CA GLY A 65 -3.88 -1.69 -5.78
C GLY A 65 -5.08 -2.51 -6.23
N ILE A 66 -5.51 -3.51 -5.47
CA ILE A 66 -6.72 -4.28 -5.73
C ILE A 66 -7.64 -4.26 -4.50
N THR A 67 -8.86 -3.78 -4.72
CA THR A 67 -9.89 -3.71 -3.68
C THR A 67 -11.24 -4.22 -4.20
N GLY A 68 -12.24 -4.30 -3.33
CA GLY A 68 -13.59 -4.77 -3.63
C GLY A 68 -14.18 -5.60 -2.49
N PRO A 69 -15.48 -5.90 -2.53
CA PRO A 69 -16.17 -6.55 -1.43
C PRO A 69 -15.63 -7.97 -1.14
N PRO A 70 -15.86 -8.50 0.08
CA PRO A 70 -15.55 -9.89 0.40
C PRO A 70 -16.32 -10.82 -0.53
N GLY A 71 -15.70 -11.90 -0.99
CA GLY A 71 -16.37 -12.85 -1.89
C GLY A 71 -16.38 -12.44 -3.38
N ALA A 72 -15.92 -11.24 -3.75
CA ALA A 72 -15.76 -10.82 -5.15
C ALA A 72 -14.74 -11.68 -5.95
N GLY A 73 -13.94 -12.49 -5.26
CA GLY A 73 -12.95 -13.39 -5.87
C GLY A 73 -11.59 -12.74 -6.13
N LYS A 74 -11.24 -11.68 -5.39
CA LYS A 74 -9.95 -10.96 -5.49
C LYS A 74 -8.74 -11.88 -5.41
N SER A 75 -8.64 -12.71 -4.36
CA SER A 75 -7.51 -13.63 -4.17
C SER A 75 -7.33 -14.60 -5.33
N THR A 76 -8.42 -15.14 -5.87
CA THR A 76 -8.39 -16.03 -7.04
C THR A 76 -7.94 -15.26 -8.29
N LEU A 77 -8.49 -14.07 -8.50
CA LEU A 77 -8.11 -13.21 -9.63
C LEU A 77 -6.63 -12.82 -9.57
N ILE A 78 -6.11 -12.48 -8.39
CA ILE A 78 -4.69 -12.19 -8.18
C ILE A 78 -3.84 -13.42 -8.48
N GLY A 79 -4.25 -14.61 -8.04
CA GLY A 79 -3.54 -15.85 -8.35
C GLY A 79 -3.38 -16.06 -9.86
N GLU A 80 -4.43 -15.83 -10.65
CA GLU A 80 -4.34 -15.90 -12.11
C GLU A 80 -3.54 -14.75 -12.71
N LEU A 81 -3.69 -13.52 -12.20
CA LEU A 81 -2.96 -12.36 -12.70
C LEU A 81 -1.46 -12.52 -12.49
N VAL A 82 -1.05 -13.05 -11.34
CA VAL A 82 0.33 -13.46 -11.07
C VAL A 82 0.78 -14.51 -12.07
N ALA A 83 -0.04 -15.54 -12.35
CA ALA A 83 0.32 -16.56 -13.34
C ALA A 83 0.56 -15.96 -14.74
N VAL A 84 -0.31 -15.06 -15.19
CA VAL A 84 -0.15 -14.34 -16.47
C VAL A 84 1.12 -13.49 -16.49
N ALA A 85 1.37 -12.69 -15.45
CA ALA A 85 2.57 -11.87 -15.35
C ALA A 85 3.85 -12.73 -15.33
N ARG A 86 3.82 -13.88 -14.65
CA ARG A 86 4.93 -14.85 -14.64
C ARG A 86 5.17 -15.50 -16.00
N MET A 87 4.11 -15.81 -16.76
CA MET A 87 4.26 -16.26 -18.16
C MET A 87 4.89 -15.18 -19.05
N ALA A 88 4.67 -13.90 -18.74
CA ALA A 88 5.34 -12.77 -19.40
C ALA A 88 6.77 -12.52 -18.90
N GLY A 89 7.27 -13.32 -17.93
CA GLY A 89 8.63 -13.22 -17.38
C GLY A 89 8.79 -12.19 -16.25
N GLU A 90 7.72 -11.55 -15.78
CA GLU A 90 7.79 -10.49 -14.76
C GLU A 90 8.05 -11.04 -13.36
N LYS A 91 8.81 -10.34 -12.52
CA LYS A 91 8.86 -10.65 -11.07
C LYS A 91 7.74 -9.93 -10.35
N VAL A 92 6.95 -10.69 -9.58
CA VAL A 92 5.73 -10.17 -8.94
C VAL A 92 5.78 -10.36 -7.42
N ALA A 93 5.52 -9.29 -6.67
CA ALA A 93 5.25 -9.38 -5.24
C ALA A 93 3.75 -9.16 -4.98
N VAL A 94 3.19 -9.90 -4.02
CA VAL A 94 1.81 -9.72 -3.54
C VAL A 94 1.85 -9.39 -2.05
N LEU A 95 1.33 -8.21 -1.73
CA LEU A 95 1.17 -7.72 -0.38
C LEU A 95 -0.32 -7.74 -0.01
N ALA A 96 -0.74 -8.68 0.83
CA ALA A 96 -2.10 -8.73 1.34
C ALA A 96 -2.20 -7.92 2.64
N VAL A 97 -2.95 -6.83 2.64
CA VAL A 97 -3.16 -6.00 3.84
C VAL A 97 -4.52 -6.31 4.46
N ASP A 98 -4.45 -6.99 5.60
CA ASP A 98 -5.62 -7.41 6.36
C ASP A 98 -5.83 -6.49 7.58
N PRO A 99 -7.08 -6.38 8.08
CA PRO A 99 -7.35 -5.86 9.42
C PRO A 99 -6.48 -6.57 10.45
N SER A 100 -6.09 -5.82 11.48
CA SER A 100 -5.33 -6.41 12.59
C SER A 100 -6.19 -7.33 13.41
N SER A 101 -5.67 -8.51 13.71
CA SER A 101 -6.23 -9.41 14.70
C SER A 101 -6.27 -8.70 16.06
N PRO A 102 -7.43 -8.61 16.72
CA PRO A 102 -7.53 -7.98 18.05
C PRO A 102 -6.79 -8.78 19.13
N PHE A 103 -6.39 -10.03 18.86
CA PHE A 103 -5.70 -10.89 19.81
C PHE A 103 -4.19 -10.96 19.58
N SER A 104 -3.75 -11.05 18.32
CA SER A 104 -2.33 -11.24 18.00
C SER A 104 -1.65 -9.99 17.42
N GLY A 105 -2.41 -8.97 17.02
CA GLY A 105 -1.91 -7.79 16.30
C GLY A 105 -1.44 -8.05 14.87
N GLY A 106 -1.41 -9.31 14.42
CA GLY A 106 -1.04 -9.73 13.05
C GLY A 106 -2.22 -9.73 12.08
N ALA A 107 -1.96 -10.06 10.81
CA ALA A 107 -2.99 -10.14 9.76
C ALA A 107 -4.04 -11.22 10.10
N LEU A 108 -5.32 -10.89 9.91
CA LEU A 108 -6.45 -11.74 10.31
C LEU A 108 -6.66 -12.97 9.40
N LEU A 109 -6.48 -12.82 8.08
CA LEU A 109 -6.84 -13.86 7.11
C LEU A 109 -5.60 -14.61 6.58
N GLY A 110 -4.44 -13.95 6.56
CA GLY A 110 -3.15 -14.59 6.34
C GLY A 110 -2.92 -15.15 4.93
N ASP A 111 -1.69 -15.57 4.66
CA ASP A 111 -1.22 -15.86 3.29
C ASP A 111 -1.71 -17.18 2.67
N ARG A 112 -2.35 -18.06 3.44
CA ARG A 112 -2.48 -19.49 3.10
C ARG A 112 -3.23 -19.78 1.79
N LEU A 113 -4.29 -19.06 1.47
CA LEU A 113 -5.05 -19.32 0.23
C LEU A 113 -4.32 -18.87 -1.05
N ARG A 114 -3.31 -17.99 -0.93
CA ARG A 114 -2.57 -17.42 -2.07
C ARG A 114 -1.27 -18.19 -2.36
N MET A 115 -0.71 -18.85 -1.35
CA MET A 115 0.57 -19.54 -1.44
C MET A 115 0.54 -20.88 -2.18
N ASP A 116 -0.61 -21.56 -2.27
CA ASP A 116 -0.67 -22.94 -2.78
C ASP A 116 -0.28 -23.08 -4.26
N ARG A 117 -0.49 -22.06 -5.10
CA ARG A 117 -0.18 -22.12 -6.54
C ARG A 117 1.20 -21.59 -6.92
N HIS A 118 1.72 -20.62 -6.18
CA HIS A 118 2.93 -19.87 -6.53
C HIS A 118 4.04 -19.91 -5.47
N GLY A 119 3.84 -20.62 -4.35
CA GLY A 119 4.77 -20.60 -3.20
C GLY A 119 6.18 -21.14 -3.48
N LEU A 120 6.39 -21.80 -4.62
CA LEU A 120 7.68 -22.32 -5.07
C LEU A 120 8.28 -21.55 -6.25
N ASP A 121 7.57 -20.56 -6.82
CA ASP A 121 8.08 -19.76 -7.94
C ASP A 121 9.09 -18.72 -7.42
N PRO A 122 10.37 -18.79 -7.83
CA PRO A 122 11.39 -17.84 -7.37
C PRO A 122 11.17 -16.41 -7.86
N GLY A 123 10.31 -16.19 -8.86
CA GLY A 123 9.89 -14.87 -9.33
C GLY A 123 8.65 -14.32 -8.62
N VAL A 124 8.10 -15.04 -7.63
CA VAL A 124 6.93 -14.61 -6.86
C VAL A 124 7.28 -14.48 -5.38
N TYR A 125 6.85 -13.38 -4.76
CA TYR A 125 6.92 -13.20 -3.31
C TYR A 125 5.55 -12.82 -2.76
N ILE A 126 5.08 -13.49 -1.71
CA ILE A 126 3.75 -13.25 -1.13
C ILE A 126 3.92 -12.99 0.37
N ARG A 127 3.26 -11.95 0.87
CA ARG A 127 3.29 -11.58 2.28
C ARG A 127 1.97 -10.93 2.72
N SER A 128 1.50 -11.35 3.89
CA SER A 128 0.39 -10.70 4.59
C SER A 128 0.94 -9.70 5.60
N MET A 129 0.28 -8.55 5.71
CA MET A 129 0.58 -7.50 6.66
C MET A 129 -0.70 -7.08 7.38
N ALA A 130 -0.55 -6.70 8.64
CA ALA A 130 -1.63 -6.14 9.44
C ALA A 130 -1.72 -4.63 9.24
N SER A 131 -2.93 -4.08 9.18
CA SER A 131 -3.18 -2.62 9.12
C SER A 131 -2.82 -1.85 10.42
N ARG A 132 -2.47 -2.58 11.49
CA ARG A 132 -2.20 -2.14 12.88
C ARG A 132 -3.21 -1.13 13.45
N GLY A 133 -4.50 -1.35 13.23
CA GLY A 133 -5.58 -0.57 13.85
C GLY A 133 -5.72 0.86 13.31
N ARG A 134 -5.08 1.21 12.18
CA ARG A 134 -5.22 2.53 11.55
C ARG A 134 -6.56 2.61 10.81
N THR A 135 -7.43 3.51 11.25
CA THR A 135 -8.69 3.86 10.58
C THR A 135 -8.41 4.77 9.39
N GLY A 136 -8.52 4.25 8.16
CA GLY A 136 -8.57 5.08 6.94
C GLY A 136 -7.33 5.06 6.04
N GLY A 137 -6.30 4.28 6.34
CA GLY A 137 -5.07 4.24 5.55
C GLY A 137 -4.28 2.96 5.73
N LEU A 138 -3.51 2.57 4.70
CA LEU A 138 -2.50 1.54 4.81
C LEU A 138 -1.33 2.08 5.64
N SER A 139 -0.76 1.29 6.55
CA SER A 139 0.30 1.78 7.45
C SER A 139 1.51 2.33 6.68
N PRO A 140 2.28 3.30 7.21
CA PRO A 140 3.58 3.71 6.64
C PRO A 140 4.50 2.52 6.34
N SER A 141 4.44 1.48 7.18
CA SER A 141 5.16 0.21 6.95
C SER A 141 4.84 -0.48 5.62
N ALA A 142 3.68 -0.24 5.01
CA ALA A 142 3.34 -0.78 3.71
C ALA A 142 4.12 -0.06 2.59
N LEU A 143 4.31 1.26 2.68
CA LEU A 143 5.19 2.02 1.77
C LEU A 143 6.65 1.60 1.91
N GLU A 144 7.10 1.47 3.15
CA GLU A 144 8.46 1.01 3.46
C GLU A 144 8.66 -0.43 2.93
N THR A 145 7.65 -1.29 3.06
CA THR A 145 7.67 -2.66 2.49
C THR A 145 7.70 -2.65 0.96
N VAL A 146 6.90 -1.80 0.31
CA VAL A 146 6.98 -1.58 -1.14
C VAL A 146 8.40 -1.18 -1.52
N SER A 147 9.05 -0.29 -0.76
CA SER A 147 10.44 0.13 -1.02
C SER A 147 11.43 -1.02 -0.91
N VAL A 148 11.28 -1.90 0.10
CA VAL A 148 12.09 -3.12 0.23
C VAL A 148 11.90 -4.06 -0.97
N LEU A 149 10.67 -4.24 -1.43
CA LEU A 149 10.35 -5.10 -2.59
C LEU A 149 10.87 -4.50 -3.91
N THR A 150 10.79 -3.18 -4.07
CA THR A 150 11.40 -2.47 -5.19
C THR A 150 12.90 -2.69 -5.22
N ALA A 151 13.58 -2.53 -4.09
CA ALA A 151 15.02 -2.78 -3.97
C ALA A 151 15.40 -4.25 -4.23
N ALA A 152 14.50 -5.20 -3.94
CA ALA A 152 14.68 -6.62 -4.27
C ALA A 152 14.44 -6.96 -5.75
N GLY A 153 14.09 -5.98 -6.58
CA GLY A 153 13.94 -6.13 -8.03
C GLY A 153 12.58 -6.67 -8.49
N PHE A 154 11.52 -6.53 -7.67
CA PHE A 154 10.16 -6.84 -8.10
C PHE A 154 9.60 -5.71 -8.96
N GLY A 155 9.45 -5.94 -10.27
CA GLY A 155 8.91 -4.92 -11.19
C GLY A 155 7.43 -4.63 -11.00
N THR A 156 6.67 -5.62 -10.52
CA THR A 156 5.23 -5.52 -10.29
C THR A 156 4.94 -5.85 -8.82
N ILE A 157 4.28 -4.94 -8.11
CA ILE A 157 3.87 -5.14 -6.70
C ILE A 157 2.36 -4.99 -6.62
N ILE A 158 1.65 -6.08 -6.35
CA ILE A 158 0.21 -6.09 -6.15
C ILE A 158 -0.06 -5.90 -4.65
N VAL A 159 -0.83 -4.89 -4.29
CA VAL A 159 -1.33 -4.69 -2.93
C VAL A 159 -2.81 -5.00 -2.92
N GLU A 160 -3.26 -5.90 -2.05
CA GLU A 160 -4.70 -6.12 -1.83
C GLU A 160 -5.12 -5.58 -0.47
N SER A 161 -6.25 -4.87 -0.42
CA SER A 161 -6.97 -4.59 0.84
C SER A 161 -8.16 -5.55 1.03
N VAL A 162 -8.40 -5.97 2.26
CA VAL A 162 -9.62 -6.70 2.61
C VAL A 162 -10.80 -5.73 2.68
N GLY A 163 -11.84 -6.02 1.90
CA GLY A 163 -13.01 -5.16 1.68
C GLY A 163 -13.99 -5.08 2.85
N VAL A 164 -13.59 -4.47 3.97
CA VAL A 164 -14.54 -4.05 4.99
C VAL A 164 -14.16 -2.66 5.50
N GLY A 165 -14.90 -1.64 5.08
CA GLY A 165 -14.84 -0.28 5.63
C GLY A 165 -13.88 0.70 4.94
N GLN A 166 -13.41 1.70 5.68
CA GLN A 166 -12.62 2.83 5.18
C GLN A 166 -11.19 2.45 4.70
N SER A 167 -10.78 1.20 4.84
CA SER A 167 -9.47 0.69 4.39
C SER A 167 -9.33 0.69 2.87
N GLU A 168 -10.44 0.69 2.14
CA GLU A 168 -10.46 0.63 0.67
C GLU A 168 -9.92 1.92 0.03
N VAL A 169 -10.11 3.07 0.66
CA VAL A 169 -9.54 4.36 0.22
C VAL A 169 -8.03 4.41 0.49
N GLY A 170 -7.56 3.72 1.52
CA GLY A 170 -6.14 3.65 1.88
C GLY A 170 -5.26 3.08 0.77
N ILE A 171 -5.82 2.31 -0.17
CA ILE A 171 -5.07 1.77 -1.30
C ILE A 171 -4.56 2.85 -2.26
N LEU A 172 -5.27 3.99 -2.35
CA LEU A 172 -4.85 5.15 -3.14
C LEU A 172 -3.52 5.73 -2.70
N THR A 173 -3.21 5.64 -1.40
CA THR A 173 -1.97 6.21 -0.89
C THR A 173 -0.77 5.35 -1.29
N LEU A 174 -0.95 4.10 -1.72
CA LEU A 174 0.13 3.20 -2.14
C LEU A 174 0.16 2.92 -3.64
N ALA A 175 -0.98 2.88 -4.30
CA ALA A 175 -1.09 2.35 -5.65
C ALA A 175 -0.78 3.40 -6.72
N ASP A 176 -0.10 2.98 -7.79
CA ASP A 176 0.01 3.73 -9.05
C ASP A 176 -1.29 3.60 -9.84
N LEU A 177 -1.91 2.42 -9.80
CA LEU A 177 -3.18 2.09 -10.46
C LEU A 177 -4.07 1.26 -9.53
N VAL A 178 -5.37 1.57 -9.48
CA VAL A 178 -6.33 0.85 -8.62
C VAL A 178 -7.34 0.04 -9.45
N LEU A 179 -7.47 -1.24 -9.10
CA LEU A 179 -8.50 -2.15 -9.58
C LEU A 179 -9.59 -2.31 -8.51
N VAL A 180 -10.84 -2.17 -8.94
CA VAL A 180 -12.02 -2.44 -8.12
C VAL A 180 -12.70 -3.69 -8.66
N VAL A 181 -12.59 -4.79 -7.92
CA VAL A 181 -13.14 -6.10 -8.29
C VAL A 181 -14.52 -6.26 -7.67
N LEU A 182 -15.52 -6.49 -8.51
CA LEU A 182 -16.91 -6.64 -8.13
C LEU A 182 -17.45 -7.97 -8.67
N ASN A 183 -18.45 -8.54 -8.00
CA ASN A 183 -19.17 -9.72 -8.50
C ASN A 183 -20.60 -9.35 -8.95
N PRO A 184 -21.17 -10.09 -9.91
CA PRO A 184 -22.58 -9.99 -10.26
C PRO A 184 -23.49 -10.21 -9.05
N GLY A 185 -24.68 -9.61 -9.08
CA GLY A 185 -25.66 -9.68 -7.99
C GLY A 185 -25.36 -8.79 -6.78
N ALA A 186 -24.23 -8.07 -6.78
CA ALA A 186 -23.80 -7.11 -5.76
C ALA A 186 -24.63 -5.80 -5.73
N GLY A 187 -25.93 -5.84 -6.03
CA GLY A 187 -26.77 -4.64 -6.23
C GLY A 187 -26.76 -3.67 -5.05
N ASP A 188 -26.88 -4.20 -3.83
CA ASP A 188 -26.83 -3.42 -2.59
C ASP A 188 -25.39 -3.00 -2.23
N GLU A 189 -24.40 -3.83 -2.56
CA GLU A 189 -22.97 -3.54 -2.33
C GLU A 189 -22.48 -2.38 -3.22
N ILE A 190 -22.96 -2.26 -4.46
CA ILE A 190 -22.69 -1.08 -5.33
C ILE A 190 -23.27 0.19 -4.73
N GLN A 191 -24.45 0.10 -4.10
CA GLN A 191 -25.04 1.23 -3.38
C GLN A 191 -24.30 1.57 -2.09
N ALA A 192 -23.68 0.59 -1.43
CA ALA A 192 -22.78 0.83 -0.31
C ALA A 192 -21.43 1.42 -0.76
N LEU A 193 -20.94 1.06 -1.94
CA LEU A 193 -19.72 1.59 -2.57
C LEU A 193 -19.90 3.02 -3.13
N LYS A 194 -21.14 3.52 -3.21
CA LYS A 194 -21.55 4.75 -3.90
C LYS A 194 -21.07 6.08 -3.29
N ALA A 195 -20.19 6.04 -2.28
CA ALA A 195 -19.45 7.21 -1.84
C ALA A 195 -17.99 6.79 -1.56
N GLY A 196 -17.06 7.24 -2.40
CA GLY A 196 -15.63 7.02 -2.21
C GLY A 196 -15.01 5.89 -3.03
N VAL A 197 -15.56 4.66 -3.05
CA VAL A 197 -14.86 3.53 -3.70
C VAL A 197 -15.07 3.51 -5.23
N MET A 198 -16.23 3.97 -5.70
CA MET A 198 -16.51 4.14 -7.14
C MET A 198 -15.76 5.33 -7.78
N GLU A 199 -15.04 6.12 -6.98
CA GLU A 199 -14.27 7.27 -7.47
C GLU A 199 -12.76 6.95 -7.58
N ILE A 200 -12.31 5.85 -6.97
CA ILE A 200 -10.89 5.53 -6.86
C ILE A 200 -10.41 4.55 -7.92
N GLY A 201 -11.31 3.82 -8.58
CA GLY A 201 -10.96 2.79 -9.54
C GLY A 201 -10.51 3.36 -10.89
N ASP A 202 -9.33 2.92 -11.35
CA ASP A 202 -8.88 3.11 -12.74
C ASP A 202 -9.43 2.02 -13.65
N ILE A 203 -9.59 0.81 -13.10
CA ILE A 203 -10.16 -0.35 -13.79
C ILE A 203 -11.17 -1.05 -12.86
N TYR A 204 -12.40 -1.21 -13.33
CA TYR A 204 -13.43 -2.00 -12.69
C TYR A 204 -13.48 -3.39 -13.31
N VAL A 205 -13.41 -4.41 -12.48
CA VAL A 205 -13.44 -5.81 -12.93
C VAL A 205 -14.70 -6.47 -12.41
N VAL A 206 -15.61 -6.84 -13.31
CA VAL A 206 -16.74 -7.72 -13.01
C VAL A 206 -16.26 -9.17 -13.10
N ASN A 207 -15.84 -9.73 -11.96
CA ASN A 207 -15.41 -11.11 -11.85
C ASN A 207 -16.62 -12.05 -11.64
N LYS A 208 -16.46 -13.35 -11.92
CA LYS A 208 -17.58 -14.32 -12.01
C LYS A 208 -18.56 -13.97 -13.12
N ALA A 209 -18.03 -13.53 -14.26
CA ALA A 209 -18.83 -13.08 -15.40
C ALA A 209 -19.62 -14.21 -16.10
N ASP A 210 -19.48 -15.45 -15.64
CA ASP A 210 -20.31 -16.60 -15.97
C ASP A 210 -21.72 -16.55 -15.36
N TYR A 211 -21.96 -15.66 -14.39
CA TYR A 211 -23.27 -15.48 -13.77
C TYR A 211 -24.21 -14.64 -14.65
N PRO A 212 -25.51 -14.96 -14.71
CA PRO A 212 -26.48 -14.26 -15.57
C PRO A 212 -26.54 -12.73 -15.35
N GLU A 213 -26.32 -12.28 -14.11
CA GLU A 213 -26.41 -10.86 -13.72
C GLU A 213 -25.20 -10.03 -14.18
N ALA A 214 -24.14 -10.66 -14.70
CA ALA A 214 -22.90 -9.99 -15.07
C ALA A 214 -23.09 -8.91 -16.13
N GLU A 215 -23.95 -9.16 -17.12
CA GLU A 215 -24.20 -8.21 -18.19
C GLU A 215 -24.91 -6.95 -17.68
N SER A 216 -25.87 -7.13 -16.77
CA SER A 216 -26.56 -6.00 -16.14
C SER A 216 -25.60 -5.16 -15.30
N MET A 217 -24.75 -5.82 -14.51
CA MET A 217 -23.72 -5.18 -13.70
C MET A 217 -22.78 -4.32 -14.54
N VAL A 218 -22.27 -4.85 -15.66
CA VAL A 218 -21.38 -4.11 -16.57
C VAL A 218 -22.06 -2.87 -17.13
N ARG A 219 -23.34 -2.96 -17.53
CA ARG A 219 -24.10 -1.79 -18.00
C ARG A 219 -24.25 -0.73 -16.91
N THR A 220 -24.56 -1.13 -15.68
CA THR A 220 -24.66 -0.21 -14.54
C THR A 220 -23.33 0.48 -14.25
N LEU A 221 -22.21 -0.26 -14.27
CA LEU A 221 -20.88 0.32 -14.06
C LEU A 221 -20.50 1.30 -15.16
N HIS A 222 -20.76 0.98 -16.43
CA HIS A 222 -20.49 1.90 -17.52
C HIS A 222 -21.27 3.21 -17.39
N ALA A 223 -22.53 3.15 -16.94
CA ALA A 223 -23.31 4.36 -16.66
C ALA A 223 -22.70 5.17 -15.51
N ALA A 224 -22.37 4.52 -14.38
CA ALA A 224 -21.80 5.18 -13.21
C ALA A 224 -20.42 5.81 -13.49
N VAL A 225 -19.56 5.11 -14.23
CA VAL A 225 -18.22 5.58 -14.57
C VAL A 225 -18.27 6.81 -15.49
N ARG A 226 -19.21 6.84 -16.45
CA ARG A 226 -19.40 8.00 -17.34
C ARG A 226 -19.89 9.25 -16.60
N GLU A 227 -20.65 9.07 -15.53
CA GLU A 227 -21.11 10.17 -14.67
C GLU A 227 -20.01 10.71 -13.75
N SER A 228 -18.87 10.00 -13.62
CA SER A 228 -17.73 10.46 -12.83
C SER A 228 -16.99 11.60 -13.54
N ILE A 229 -17.33 12.83 -13.20
CA ILE A 229 -16.86 14.08 -13.81
C ILE A 229 -15.37 14.39 -13.44
N HIS A 230 -14.76 13.59 -12.57
CA HIS A 230 -13.47 13.91 -11.94
C HIS A 230 -12.27 13.09 -12.43
N ALA A 231 -12.48 12.07 -13.26
CA ALA A 231 -11.39 11.22 -13.73
C ALA A 231 -10.64 11.86 -14.92
N VAL A 232 -9.32 12.06 -14.76
CA VAL A 232 -8.41 12.55 -15.83
C VAL A 232 -8.42 11.63 -17.05
N ILE A 233 -8.64 10.33 -16.83
CA ILE A 233 -8.82 9.32 -17.86
C ILE A 233 -10.03 8.47 -17.48
N GLU A 234 -10.98 8.29 -18.40
CA GLU A 234 -12.19 7.49 -18.16
C GLU A 234 -11.81 6.07 -17.68
N PRO A 235 -12.32 5.61 -16.52
CA PRO A 235 -12.08 4.26 -16.04
C PRO A 235 -12.58 3.18 -16.99
N ARG A 236 -11.95 2.00 -16.93
CA ARG A 236 -12.29 0.86 -17.80
C ARG A 236 -13.14 -0.15 -17.05
N VAL A 237 -14.01 -0.87 -17.76
CA VAL A 237 -14.79 -1.96 -17.19
C VAL A 237 -14.49 -3.24 -17.96
N LEU A 238 -13.97 -4.25 -17.26
CA LEU A 238 -13.61 -5.55 -17.82
C LEU A 238 -14.38 -6.68 -17.13
N ARG A 239 -14.49 -7.81 -17.81
CA ARG A 239 -15.12 -9.04 -17.31
C ARG A 239 -14.07 -10.12 -17.12
N THR A 240 -14.15 -10.86 -16.02
CA THR A 240 -13.27 -12.00 -15.77
C THR A 240 -14.04 -13.18 -15.19
N ILE A 241 -13.52 -14.38 -15.41
CA ILE A 241 -13.90 -15.60 -14.68
C ILE A 241 -12.60 -16.14 -14.10
N ALA A 242 -12.23 -15.65 -12.91
CA ALA A 242 -10.93 -15.97 -12.32
C ALA A 242 -10.70 -17.48 -12.15
N THR A 243 -11.73 -18.26 -11.84
CA THR A 243 -11.61 -19.73 -11.71
C THR A 243 -11.31 -20.45 -13.02
N ALA A 244 -11.58 -19.81 -14.16
CA ALA A 244 -11.32 -20.35 -15.50
C ALA A 244 -10.15 -19.64 -16.22
N GLY A 245 -9.53 -18.64 -15.59
CA GLY A 245 -8.52 -17.77 -16.22
C GLY A 245 -9.05 -16.84 -17.33
N THR A 246 -10.35 -16.91 -17.65
CA THR A 246 -10.95 -16.13 -18.76
C THR A 246 -10.89 -14.63 -18.49
N GLY A 247 -10.37 -13.87 -19.46
CA GLY A 247 -10.29 -12.41 -19.41
C GLY A 247 -9.10 -11.86 -18.60
N VAL A 248 -8.32 -12.71 -17.92
CA VAL A 248 -7.20 -12.27 -17.07
C VAL A 248 -6.03 -11.74 -17.90
N GLU A 249 -5.72 -12.35 -19.05
CA GLU A 249 -4.70 -11.83 -19.98
C GLU A 249 -5.08 -10.46 -20.55
N ALA A 250 -6.36 -10.26 -20.87
CA ALA A 250 -6.86 -8.96 -21.31
C ALA A 250 -6.76 -7.91 -20.19
N LEU A 251 -7.07 -8.30 -18.94
CA LEU A 251 -6.88 -7.44 -17.77
C LEU A 251 -5.41 -7.07 -17.55
N HIS A 252 -4.49 -8.03 -17.64
CA HIS A 252 -3.05 -7.78 -17.50
C HIS A 252 -2.55 -6.75 -18.52
N ARG A 253 -2.96 -6.90 -19.78
CA ARG A 253 -2.61 -5.96 -20.85
C ARG A 253 -3.23 -4.57 -20.61
N GLU A 254 -4.50 -4.49 -20.23
CA GLU A 254 -5.15 -3.20 -19.93
C GLU A 254 -4.45 -2.50 -18.75
N ILE A 255 -3.98 -3.22 -17.72
CA ILE A 255 -3.19 -2.61 -16.64
C ILE A 255 -1.93 -1.93 -17.21
N GLY A 256 -1.21 -2.60 -18.11
CA GLY A 256 -0.03 -2.05 -18.78
C GLY A 256 -0.36 -0.79 -19.59
N GLU A 257 -1.33 -0.89 -20.51
CA GLU A 257 -1.79 0.22 -21.36
C GLU A 257 -2.28 1.41 -20.51
N ARG A 258 -2.95 1.14 -19.39
CA ARG A 258 -3.47 2.16 -18.49
C ARG A 258 -2.37 2.86 -17.70
N LEU A 259 -1.37 2.12 -17.21
CA LEU A 259 -0.20 2.70 -16.55
C LEU A 259 0.57 3.62 -17.52
N GLU A 260 0.75 3.21 -18.76
CA GLU A 260 1.37 4.04 -19.81
C GLU A 260 0.57 5.32 -20.04
N ALA A 261 -0.74 5.23 -20.21
CA ALA A 261 -1.60 6.40 -20.40
C ALA A 261 -1.60 7.37 -19.19
N LEU A 262 -1.51 6.84 -17.95
CA LEU A 262 -1.36 7.66 -16.75
C LEU A 262 0.03 8.33 -16.70
N ASN A 263 1.07 7.64 -17.14
CA ASN A 263 2.43 8.18 -17.20
C ASN A 263 2.54 9.34 -18.21
N GLU A 264 2.02 9.15 -19.42
CA GLU A 264 2.01 10.16 -20.48
C GLU A 264 1.32 11.46 -20.07
N ARG A 265 0.31 11.36 -19.19
CA ARG A 265 -0.41 12.53 -18.64
C ARG A 265 0.24 13.12 -17.38
N GLY A 266 1.36 12.57 -16.91
CA GLY A 266 2.03 12.98 -15.67
C GLY A 266 1.27 12.61 -14.39
N GLU A 267 0.23 11.78 -14.49
CA GLU A 267 -0.64 11.42 -13.37
C GLU A 267 0.06 10.46 -12.41
N LEU A 268 0.89 9.53 -12.91
CA LEU A 268 1.68 8.64 -12.05
C LEU A 268 2.60 9.41 -11.10
N GLU A 269 3.36 10.37 -11.63
CA GLU A 269 4.27 11.18 -10.82
C GLU A 269 3.52 12.08 -9.82
N SER A 270 2.37 12.62 -10.22
CA SER A 270 1.45 13.34 -9.31
C SER A 270 0.99 12.45 -8.15
N ARG A 271 0.52 11.23 -8.44
CA ARG A 271 0.09 10.25 -7.43
C ARG A 271 1.23 9.85 -6.49
N ARG A 272 2.41 9.58 -7.03
CA ARG A 272 3.62 9.24 -6.25
C ARG A 272 4.07 10.37 -5.33
N ARG A 273 4.02 11.63 -5.79
CA ARG A 273 4.32 12.79 -4.95
C ARG A 273 3.31 12.92 -3.80
N ARG A 274 2.02 12.80 -4.11
CA ARG A 274 0.96 12.82 -3.08
C ARG A 274 1.16 11.72 -2.04
N ARG A 275 1.49 10.51 -2.49
CA ARG A 275 1.84 9.38 -1.62
C ARG A 275 2.95 9.72 -0.63
N ILE A 276 4.05 10.31 -1.10
CA ILE A 276 5.17 10.71 -0.23
C ILE A 276 4.71 11.77 0.78
N THR A 277 3.97 12.79 0.32
CA THR A 277 3.43 13.83 1.21
C THR A 277 2.54 13.24 2.29
N THR A 278 1.60 12.35 1.94
CA THR A 278 0.73 11.67 2.91
C THR A 278 1.54 10.84 3.90
N ALA A 279 2.55 10.11 3.42
CA ALA A 279 3.42 9.31 4.29
C ALA A 279 4.18 10.14 5.31
N LEU A 280 4.76 11.27 4.88
CA LEU A 280 5.47 12.20 5.77
C LEU A 280 4.53 12.79 6.82
N GLN A 281 3.31 13.16 6.43
CA GLN A 281 2.28 13.65 7.35
C GLN A 281 1.89 12.59 8.39
N GLU A 282 1.75 11.34 7.98
CA GLU A 282 1.46 10.23 8.89
C GLU A 282 2.60 9.97 9.88
N ILE A 283 3.85 9.95 9.40
CA ILE A 283 5.04 9.79 10.24
C ILE A 283 5.12 10.91 11.27
N ALA A 284 4.94 12.17 10.82
CA ALA A 284 4.93 13.33 11.71
C ALA A 284 3.81 13.22 12.77
N GLY A 285 2.62 12.78 12.37
CA GLY A 285 1.49 12.54 13.28
C GLY A 285 1.77 11.47 14.34
N ASP A 286 2.47 10.39 13.97
CA ASP A 286 2.88 9.32 14.89
C ASP A 286 3.89 9.86 15.92
N LEU A 287 4.97 10.50 15.46
CA LEU A 287 5.99 11.10 16.32
C LEU A 287 5.40 12.16 17.27
N PHE A 288 4.48 12.97 16.76
CA PHE A 288 3.76 13.94 17.56
C PHE A 288 2.93 13.29 18.66
N SER A 289 2.21 12.21 18.31
CA SER A 289 1.38 11.47 19.27
C SER A 289 2.21 10.82 20.37
N GLU A 290 3.38 10.26 20.03
CA GLU A 290 4.34 9.73 21.00
C GLU A 290 4.87 10.81 21.94
N TRP A 291 5.25 11.98 21.39
CA TRP A 291 5.68 13.12 22.18
C TRP A 291 4.60 13.57 23.18
N VAL A 292 3.34 13.66 22.72
CA VAL A 292 2.20 14.06 23.58
C VAL A 292 2.00 13.06 24.71
N ARG A 293 2.09 11.74 24.44
CA ARG A 293 1.98 10.71 25.49
C ARG A 293 3.08 10.86 26.54
N ALA A 294 4.34 10.96 26.11
CA ALA A 294 5.47 11.17 27.01
C ALA A 294 5.37 12.48 27.80
N TRP A 295 4.77 13.52 27.20
CA TRP A 295 4.49 14.79 27.87
C TRP A 295 3.43 14.66 28.97
N ILE A 296 2.32 13.95 28.69
CA ILE A 296 1.25 13.68 29.66
C ILE A 296 1.81 12.91 30.87
N GLU A 297 2.58 11.85 30.62
CA GLU A 297 3.20 11.03 31.67
C GLU A 297 4.16 11.84 32.54
N ARG A 298 5.08 12.60 31.94
CA ARG A 298 6.03 13.45 32.68
C ARG A 298 5.36 14.49 33.57
N HIS A 299 4.17 14.93 33.22
CA HIS A 299 3.44 15.95 33.95
C HIS A 299 2.36 15.40 34.88
N GLY A 300 2.21 14.06 34.99
CA GLY A 300 1.24 13.43 35.89
C GLY A 300 -0.22 13.75 35.58
N LEU A 301 -0.54 14.05 34.31
CA LEU A 301 -1.85 14.60 33.91
C LEU A 301 -2.91 13.53 33.65
N THR A 302 -2.75 12.36 34.25
CA THR A 302 -3.69 11.23 34.16
C THR A 302 -4.69 11.21 35.33
N ASP A 303 -4.63 12.17 36.25
CA ASP A 303 -5.58 12.31 37.35
C ASP A 303 -6.95 12.84 36.84
N PRO A 304 -8.03 12.05 36.96
CA PRO A 304 -9.37 12.48 36.53
C PRO A 304 -9.93 13.67 37.32
N GLN A 305 -9.39 13.96 38.52
CA GLN A 305 -9.87 15.04 39.39
C GLN A 305 -9.17 16.38 39.14
N GLY A 306 -7.97 16.36 38.54
CA GLY A 306 -7.26 17.56 38.10
C GLY A 306 -7.65 17.90 36.67
N GLY A 307 -8.51 18.92 36.50
CA GLY A 307 -9.08 19.29 35.20
C GLY A 307 -8.09 19.32 34.01
N VAL A 308 -8.60 19.07 32.80
CA VAL A 308 -7.76 18.84 31.61
C VAL A 308 -6.95 20.10 31.25
N PRO A 309 -5.60 20.05 31.24
CA PRO A 309 -4.75 21.24 31.12
C PRO A 309 -4.49 21.64 29.65
N PHE A 310 -5.55 21.73 28.84
CA PHE A 310 -5.46 22.04 27.40
C PHE A 310 -4.62 23.31 27.11
N GLY A 311 -4.76 24.35 27.94
CA GLY A 311 -4.01 25.60 27.78
C GLY A 311 -2.51 25.44 28.04
N LYS A 312 -2.10 24.55 28.95
CA LYS A 312 -0.69 24.23 29.20
C LYS A 312 -0.10 23.47 28.01
N LEU A 313 -0.79 22.44 27.53
CA LEU A 313 -0.40 21.68 26.35
C LEU A 313 -0.23 22.58 25.12
N ARG A 314 -1.20 23.48 24.86
CA ARG A 314 -1.12 24.42 23.71
C ARG A 314 0.11 25.31 23.76
N ARG A 315 0.48 25.83 24.94
CA ARG A 315 1.66 26.70 25.07
C ARG A 315 2.96 25.94 24.86
N GLU A 316 3.09 24.74 25.41
CA GLU A 316 4.29 23.93 25.23
C GLU A 316 4.45 23.45 23.79
N LEU A 317 3.34 23.12 23.13
CA LEU A 317 3.33 22.83 21.70
C LEU A 317 3.75 24.02 20.84
N ALA A 318 3.21 25.22 21.12
CA ALA A 318 3.60 26.43 20.41
C ALA A 318 5.11 26.72 20.55
N ALA A 319 5.65 26.63 21.77
CA ALA A 319 7.08 26.83 22.01
C ALA A 319 7.96 25.77 21.32
N ALA A 320 7.53 24.50 21.30
CA ALA A 320 8.24 23.44 20.60
C ALA A 320 8.25 23.67 19.09
N LEU A 321 7.12 24.11 18.50
CA LEU A 321 7.03 24.43 17.07
C LEU A 321 7.91 25.62 16.70
N GLU A 322 7.90 26.71 17.48
CA GLU A 322 8.77 27.87 17.24
C GLU A 322 10.26 27.48 17.22
N THR A 323 10.67 26.52 18.05
CA THR A 323 12.06 26.02 18.08
C THR A 323 12.44 25.28 16.80
N ILE A 324 11.48 24.56 16.19
CA ILE A 324 11.69 23.82 14.94
C ILE A 324 11.82 24.79 13.76
N THR A 325 10.93 25.79 13.65
CA THR A 325 10.96 26.78 12.57
C THR A 325 12.24 27.62 12.56
N VAL A 326 12.77 27.94 13.75
CA VAL A 326 14.05 28.67 13.88
C VAL A 326 15.23 27.84 13.39
N ARG A 327 15.22 26.51 13.60
CA ARG A 327 16.29 25.62 13.12
C ARG A 327 16.29 25.47 11.59
N GLU A 328 15.12 25.40 10.96
CA GLU A 328 15.02 25.35 9.50
C GLU A 328 15.57 26.64 8.85
N GLY A 329 15.24 27.80 9.41
CA GLY A 329 15.78 29.09 8.94
C GLY A 329 17.30 29.23 9.07
N CYS A 330 17.94 28.51 10.00
CA CYS A 330 19.41 28.47 10.10
C CYS A 330 20.07 27.49 9.13
N MET A 331 19.39 26.38 8.76
CA MET A 331 19.91 25.42 7.78
C MET A 331 19.91 26.00 6.35
N ASP A 332 18.86 26.74 5.97
CA ASP A 332 18.78 27.38 4.66
C ASP A 332 19.89 28.44 4.43
N GLU A 333 20.45 29.03 5.50
CA GLU A 333 21.57 29.97 5.44
C GLU A 333 22.95 29.30 5.36
N GLU A 334 23.10 28.04 5.80
CA GLU A 334 24.34 27.26 5.71
C GLU A 334 24.50 26.57 4.35
N ASP A 335 23.41 26.12 3.72
CA ASP A 335 23.42 25.51 2.38
C ASP A 335 23.55 26.55 1.23
N ALA A 336 23.45 27.85 1.55
CA ALA A 336 23.58 28.96 0.60
C ALA A 336 25.00 29.57 0.53
N LYS A 337 26.01 28.95 1.16
CA LYS A 337 27.43 29.38 1.14
C LYS A 337 28.34 28.34 0.50
#